data_AF-A0A3P9CPZ4-F1
#
_entry.id   AF-A0A3P9CPZ4-F1
#
_cell.length_a   1.000
_cell.length_b   1.000
_cell.length_c   1.000
_cell.angle_alpha   90.00
_cell.angle_beta   90.00
_cell.angle_gamma   90.00
#
_symmetry.space_group_name_H-M   'P 1'
#
loop_
_entity.id
_entity.type
_entity.pdbx_description
1 polymer ?
#
loop_
_entity_poly.entity_id
_entity_poly.type
_entity_poly.pdbx_seq_one_letter_code
_entity_poly.pdbx_strand_id
1 'polypeptide(L)' 'MKAYLLLLLLIPLCSAEQFYIECYGQDFLMVNNQLLQCTGKVQQACYTRDNGDKGCTRLEFCSRPGWTCCHTNRCNA' A
#
# COMPACT_ATOMS: atom_id res chain seq x y z
N MET A 1 -35.32 21.61 -6.57
CA MET A 1 -34.86 21.46 -5.17
C MET A 1 -34.67 20.01 -4.73
N LYS A 2 -35.44 19.01 -5.24
CA LYS A 2 -35.26 17.59 -4.86
C LYS A 2 -34.03 16.87 -5.46
N ALA A 3 -33.55 17.28 -6.64
CA ALA A 3 -32.40 16.63 -7.30
C ALA A 3 -31.07 16.82 -6.57
N TYR A 4 -30.87 17.95 -5.90
CA TYR A 4 -29.66 18.23 -5.12
C TYR A 4 -29.53 17.33 -3.89
N LEU A 5 -30.65 16.88 -3.31
CA LEU A 5 -30.66 15.95 -2.18
C LEU A 5 -30.15 14.55 -2.59
N LEU A 6 -30.48 14.11 -3.81
CA LEU A 6 -29.98 12.86 -4.39
C LEU A 6 -28.48 12.93 -4.69
N LEU A 7 -27.99 14.08 -5.16
CA LEU A 7 -26.56 14.32 -5.38
C LEU A 7 -25.76 14.30 -4.07
N LEU A 8 -26.28 14.89 -2.99
CA LEU A 8 -25.65 14.86 -1.66
C LEU A 8 -25.54 13.43 -1.10
N LEU A 9 -26.53 12.56 -1.37
CA LEU A 9 -26.52 11.15 -0.95
C LEU A 9 -25.49 10.29 -1.71
N LEU A 10 -25.01 10.74 -2.88
CA LEU A 10 -24.02 10.00 -3.68
C LEU A 10 -22.56 10.34 -3.31
N ILE A 11 -22.32 11.46 -2.62
CA ILE A 11 -20.98 11.90 -2.20
C ILE A 11 -20.22 10.84 -1.38
N PRO A 12 -20.81 10.15 -0.38
CA PRO A 12 -20.07 9.19 0.44
C PRO A 12 -19.67 7.92 -0.31
N LEU A 13 -20.27 7.62 -1.48
CA LEU A 13 -19.85 6.51 -2.34
C LEU A 13 -18.57 6.82 -3.14
N CYS A 14 -18.26 8.10 -3.35
CA CYS A 14 -17.07 8.55 -4.08
C CYS A 14 -15.86 8.79 -3.17
N SER A 15 -16.05 8.89 -1.86
CA SER A 15 -14.98 9.15 -0.88
C SER A 15 -14.40 7.86 -0.27
N ALA A 16 -14.20 6.82 -1.09
CA ALA A 16 -13.46 5.65 -0.62
C ALA A 16 -12.03 6.07 -0.29
N GLU A 17 -11.60 5.90 0.96
CA GLU A 17 -10.21 6.16 1.36
C GLU A 17 -9.28 5.30 0.51
N GLN A 18 -8.40 5.97 -0.23
CA GLN A 18 -7.39 5.34 -1.04
C GLN A 18 -6.04 5.56 -0.36
N PHE A 19 -5.49 4.49 0.21
CA PHE A 19 -4.16 4.49 0.81
C PHE A 19 -3.10 4.48 -0.27
N TYR A 20 -2.00 5.17 0.00
CA TYR A 20 -0.86 5.29 -0.88
C TYR A 20 0.43 5.18 -0.09
N ILE A 21 1.38 4.37 -0.57
CA ILE A 21 2.75 4.32 -0.05
C ILE A 21 3.72 3.98 -1.19
N GLU A 22 4.90 4.55 -1.14
CA GLU A 22 6.00 4.24 -2.07
C GLU A 22 7.00 3.32 -1.38
N CYS A 23 7.42 2.24 -2.04
CA CYS A 23 8.40 1.29 -1.49
C CYS A 23 9.41 0.88 -2.56
N TYR A 24 10.59 0.41 -2.14
CA TYR A 24 11.49 -0.30 -3.04
C TYR A 24 11.04 -1.74 -3.20
N GLY A 25 11.04 -2.22 -4.44
CA GLY A 25 10.78 -3.59 -4.83
C GLY A 25 12.09 -4.32 -5.12
N GLN A 26 12.17 -5.57 -4.67
CA GLN A 26 13.23 -6.50 -5.00
C GLN A 26 12.62 -7.90 -5.06
N ASP A 27 12.84 -8.62 -6.15
CA ASP A 27 12.55 -10.05 -6.25
C ASP A 27 13.59 -10.76 -7.12
N PHE A 28 13.55 -12.09 -7.11
CA PHE A 28 14.50 -12.92 -7.86
C PHE A 28 14.28 -12.91 -9.38
N LEU A 29 13.09 -12.54 -9.86
CA LEU A 29 12.68 -12.78 -11.25
C LEU A 29 12.81 -11.55 -12.15
N MET A 30 12.38 -10.37 -11.69
CA MET A 30 12.13 -9.21 -12.55
C MET A 30 12.27 -7.84 -11.86
N VAL A 31 12.31 -7.77 -10.53
CA VAL A 31 12.31 -6.49 -9.79
C VAL A 31 13.65 -6.30 -9.08
N ASN A 32 14.44 -5.32 -9.53
CA ASN A 32 15.72 -4.99 -8.91
C ASN A 32 15.75 -3.51 -8.54
N ASN A 33 15.59 -3.22 -7.24
CA ASN A 33 15.57 -1.88 -6.67
C ASN A 33 14.59 -0.91 -7.36
N GLN A 34 13.42 -1.42 -7.76
CA GLN A 34 12.40 -0.63 -8.47
C GLN A 34 11.54 0.18 -7.49
N LEU A 35 11.19 1.41 -7.84
CA LEU A 35 10.22 2.17 -7.07
C LEU A 35 8.80 1.67 -7.36
N LEU A 36 8.11 1.19 -6.33
CA LEU A 36 6.72 0.73 -6.39
C LEU A 36 5.79 1.80 -5.83
N GLN A 37 4.69 2.07 -6.55
CA GLN A 37 3.60 2.95 -6.11
C GLN A 37 2.41 2.09 -5.68
N CYS A 38 2.25 1.92 -4.37
CA CYS A 38 1.30 0.98 -3.81
C CYS A 38 0.04 1.70 -3.36
N THR A 39 -1.02 1.47 -4.13
CA THR A 39 -2.30 2.16 -3.98
C THR A 39 -3.41 1.14 -3.71
N GLY A 40 -4.19 1.33 -2.64
CA GLY A 40 -5.22 0.36 -2.27
C GLY A 40 -6.29 0.90 -1.32
N LYS A 41 -7.35 0.13 -1.13
CA LYS A 41 -8.44 0.44 -0.18
C LYS A 41 -8.09 0.13 1.28
N VAL A 42 -6.93 -0.48 1.50
CA VAL A 42 -6.45 -0.87 2.83
C VAL A 42 -5.05 -0.34 3.03
N GLN A 43 -4.71 -0.01 4.26
CA GLN A 43 -3.38 0.46 4.61
C GLN A 43 -2.33 -0.62 4.33
N GLN A 44 -1.25 -0.21 3.68
CA GLN A 44 -0.11 -1.06 3.32
C GLN A 44 1.17 -0.54 3.99
N ALA A 45 2.18 -1.40 4.09
CA ALA A 45 3.51 -1.10 4.56
C ALA A 45 4.56 -1.57 3.55
N CYS A 46 5.74 -0.98 3.60
CA CYS A 46 6.90 -1.53 2.91
C CYS A 46 7.43 -2.72 3.70
N TYR A 47 7.85 -3.77 3.02
CA TYR A 47 8.49 -4.93 3.65
C TYR A 47 9.89 -5.19 3.09
N THR A 48 10.70 -5.86 3.89
CA THR A 48 11.92 -6.58 3.53
C THR A 48 11.87 -7.96 4.16
N ARG A 49 12.14 -9.01 3.39
CA ARG A 49 12.23 -10.40 3.87
C ARG A 49 13.68 -10.81 4.07
N ASP A 50 13.90 -11.85 4.85
CA ASP A 50 15.26 -12.37 5.14
C ASP A 50 16.03 -12.82 3.89
N ASN A 51 15.32 -13.22 2.84
CA ASN A 51 15.91 -13.57 1.54
C ASN A 51 16.24 -12.36 0.65
N GLY A 52 16.01 -11.13 1.13
CA GLY A 52 16.27 -9.90 0.41
C GLY A 52 15.09 -9.40 -0.43
N ASP A 53 13.96 -10.12 -0.51
CA ASP A 53 12.78 -9.65 -1.22
C ASP A 53 12.24 -8.36 -0.56
N LYS A 54 11.79 -7.41 -1.37
CA LYS A 54 11.22 -6.14 -0.93
C LYS A 54 9.94 -5.83 -1.69
N GLY A 55 9.04 -5.10 -1.06
CA GLY A 55 7.88 -4.56 -1.76
C GLY A 55 6.83 -4.00 -0.81
N CYS A 56 5.56 -4.07 -1.22
CA CYS A 56 4.43 -3.61 -0.44
C CYS A 56 3.60 -4.79 0.06
N THR A 57 3.09 -4.68 1.29
CA THR A 57 2.24 -5.71 1.88
C THR A 57 1.16 -5.08 2.77
N ARG A 58 0.14 -5.85 3.13
CA ARG A 58 -0.83 -5.43 4.15
C ARG A 58 -0.23 -5.56 5.54
N LEU A 59 -0.71 -4.76 6.49
CA LEU A 59 -0.18 -4.73 7.85
C LEU A 59 -0.25 -6.10 8.56
N GLU A 60 -1.23 -6.95 8.23
CA GLU A 60 -1.38 -8.31 8.77
C GLU A 60 -0.21 -9.26 8.46
N PHE A 61 0.60 -8.96 7.44
CA PHE A 61 1.77 -9.77 7.10
C PHE A 61 3.03 -9.34 7.87
N CYS A 62 3.02 -8.15 8.49
CA CYS A 62 4.19 -7.60 9.17
C CYS A 62 4.55 -8.34 10.47
N SER A 63 3.64 -9.13 11.03
CA SER A 63 3.90 -9.98 12.18
C SER A 63 4.41 -11.38 11.80
N ARG A 64 4.57 -11.67 10.49
CA ARG A 64 5.03 -12.99 10.04
C ARG A 64 6.54 -13.12 10.28
N PRO A 65 7.02 -14.29 10.74
CA PRO A 65 8.45 -14.55 10.85
C PRO A 65 9.18 -14.32 9.51
N GLY A 66 10.35 -13.69 9.58
CA GLY A 66 11.18 -13.35 8.42
C GLY A 66 10.66 -12.19 7.56
N TRP A 67 9.78 -11.36 8.12
CA TRP A 67 9.32 -10.10 7.54
C TRP A 67 9.71 -8.95 8.46
N THR A 68 10.31 -7.91 7.88
CA THR A 68 10.51 -6.62 8.53
C THR A 68 9.67 -5.59 7.78
N CYS A 69 8.85 -4.83 8.50
CA CYS A 69 8.00 -3.79 7.91
C CYS A 69 8.36 -2.39 8.40
N CYS A 70 8.05 -1.41 7.56
CA CYS A 70 8.11 0.01 7.89
C CYS A 70 6.99 0.79 7.17
N HIS A 71 6.61 1.97 7.70
CA HIS A 71 5.31 2.61 7.41
C HIS A 71 5.41 3.98 6.72
N THR A 72 6.59 4.35 6.22
CA THR A 72 6.81 5.63 5.54
C THR A 72 7.33 5.39 4.12
N ASN A 73 7.20 6.40 3.25
CA ASN A 73 7.65 6.27 1.87
C ASN A 73 9.14 5.94 1.79
N ARG A 74 9.48 4.94 0.98
CA ARG A 74 10.83 4.47 0.65
C ARG A 74 11.64 3.99 1.88
N CYS A 75 10.99 3.62 2.97
CA CYS A 75 11.66 3.26 4.22
C CYS A 75 12.41 1.92 4.18
N ASN A 76 12.19 1.09 3.16
CA ASN A 76 12.83 -0.22 2.97
C ASN A 76 14.03 -0.17 2.01
N ALA A 77 14.71 0.99 1.95
CA ALA A 77 15.97 1.17 1.23
C ALA A 77 17.06 0.22 1.76
#